data_AF-A0A534SK16-F1
#
_entry.id   AF-A0A534SK16-F1
#
_cell.length_a   1.000
_cell.length_b   1.000
_cell.length_c   1.000
_cell.angle_alpha   90.00
_cell.angle_beta   90.00
_cell.angle_gamma   90.00
#
_symmetry.space_group_name_H-M   'P 1'
#
loop_
_entity.id
_entity.type
_entity.pdbx_description
1 polymer ?
#
loop_
_entity_poly.entity_id
_entity_poly.type
_entity_poly.pdbx_seq_one_letter_code
_entity_poly.pdbx_strand_id
1 'polypeptide(L)'
;MTHLEIARQYSRLVHNEGFVIVDKVIKEGSVGVMTTHAADALSTDSAAAATALAGGCKANVGALGMCADGTLTISAMELARRRGMRLGLITNATIYDASPAAFVCHVPNRRDYAAIIERYLDLAPDVLLGGGKDQFLPKGKPGSRRSDDVDMVAAFEK
;
A
#
# COMPACT_ATOMS: atom_id res chain seq x y z
N MET A 1 -7.79 -18.13 2.99
CA MET A 1 -8.31 -18.68 4.26
C MET A 1 -7.24 -19.34 5.13
N THR A 2 -6.28 -20.07 4.58
CA THR A 2 -5.29 -20.83 5.37
C THR A 2 -4.57 -20.03 6.45
N HIS A 3 -4.01 -18.86 6.12
CA HIS A 3 -3.33 -18.00 7.10
C HIS A 3 -4.23 -17.54 8.25
N LEU A 4 -5.52 -17.29 7.97
CA LEU A 4 -6.49 -16.87 8.98
C LEU A 4 -6.74 -17.98 10.00
N GLU A 5 -6.91 -19.22 9.51
CA GLU A 5 -7.14 -20.36 10.38
C GLU A 5 -5.89 -20.72 11.20
N ILE A 6 -4.71 -20.65 10.59
CA ILE A 6 -3.44 -20.83 11.33
C ILE A 6 -3.33 -19.80 12.47
N ALA A 7 -3.61 -18.51 12.19
CA ALA A 7 -3.56 -17.46 13.21
C ALA A 7 -4.58 -17.70 14.34
N ARG A 8 -5.80 -18.11 13.99
CA ARG A 8 -6.85 -18.44 14.96
C ARG A 8 -6.45 -19.61 15.85
N GLN A 9 -5.95 -20.70 15.26
CA GLN A 9 -5.49 -21.87 16.02
C GLN A 9 -4.28 -21.52 16.90
N TYR A 10 -3.33 -20.74 16.39
CA TYR A 10 -2.17 -20.30 17.16
C TYR A 10 -2.57 -19.44 18.37
N SER A 11 -3.43 -18.44 18.19
CA SER A 11 -3.96 -17.61 19.29
C SER A 11 -4.64 -18.46 20.36
N ARG A 12 -5.48 -19.42 19.94
CA ARG A 12 -6.19 -20.31 20.86
C ARG A 12 -5.26 -21.28 21.60
N LEU A 13 -4.34 -21.93 20.89
CA LEU A 13 -3.53 -23.02 21.44
C LEU A 13 -2.29 -22.52 22.19
N VAL A 14 -1.70 -21.39 21.76
CA VAL A 14 -0.46 -20.86 22.34
C VAL A 14 -0.73 -19.74 23.32
N HIS A 15 -1.65 -18.83 23.01
CA HIS A 15 -1.94 -17.68 23.87
C HIS A 15 -3.15 -17.89 24.79
N ASN A 16 -3.92 -18.97 24.60
CA ASN A 16 -5.18 -19.21 25.32
C ASN A 16 -6.16 -18.02 25.20
N GLU A 17 -6.11 -17.35 24.05
CA GLU A 17 -6.93 -16.18 23.72
C GLU A 17 -7.87 -16.51 22.54
N GLY A 18 -8.95 -15.73 22.41
CA GLY A 18 -9.83 -15.79 21.24
C GLY A 18 -9.35 -14.87 20.12
N PHE A 19 -9.73 -15.15 18.88
CA PHE A 19 -9.43 -14.28 17.74
C PHE A 19 -10.48 -13.17 17.58
N VAL A 20 -10.74 -12.46 18.70
CA VAL A 20 -11.98 -11.74 19.01
C VAL A 20 -12.40 -10.73 17.95
N ILE A 21 -11.46 -9.91 17.45
CA ILE A 21 -11.79 -8.86 16.47
C ILE A 21 -12.24 -9.47 15.15
N VAL A 22 -11.47 -10.41 14.61
CA VAL A 22 -11.77 -11.06 13.33
C VAL A 22 -13.05 -11.88 13.45
N ASP A 23 -13.20 -12.66 14.52
CA ASP A 23 -14.39 -13.49 14.73
C ASP A 23 -15.66 -12.63 14.87
N LYS A 24 -15.58 -11.48 15.54
CA LYS A 24 -16.69 -10.52 15.61
C LYS A 24 -17.05 -9.98 14.23
N VAL A 25 -16.06 -9.51 13.45
CA VAL A 25 -16.28 -8.98 12.10
C VAL A 25 -16.91 -10.03 11.18
N ILE A 26 -16.46 -11.28 11.25
CA ILE A 26 -17.02 -12.38 10.43
C ILE A 26 -18.44 -12.74 10.89
N LYS A 27 -18.70 -12.79 12.19
CA LYS A 27 -19.99 -13.21 12.76
C LYS A 27 -21.09 -12.16 12.57
N GLU A 28 -20.76 -10.89 12.73
CA GLU A 28 -21.73 -9.78 12.66
C GLU A 28 -21.78 -9.14 11.27
N GLY A 29 -20.79 -9.40 10.41
CA GLY A 29 -20.67 -8.83 9.08
C GLY A 29 -21.05 -9.80 7.95
N SER A 30 -20.33 -9.70 6.84
CA SER A 30 -20.51 -10.55 5.67
C SER A 30 -19.15 -11.00 5.13
N VAL A 31 -19.13 -12.18 4.54
CA VAL A 31 -17.92 -12.76 3.95
C VAL A 31 -18.11 -12.88 2.44
N GLY A 32 -17.15 -12.34 1.69
CA GLY A 32 -17.05 -12.49 0.24
C GLY A 32 -15.76 -13.20 -0.14
N VAL A 33 -15.78 -13.89 -1.28
CA VAL A 33 -14.58 -14.46 -1.90
C VAL A 33 -14.27 -13.65 -3.14
N MET A 34 -12.99 -13.35 -3.36
CA MET A 34 -12.54 -12.60 -4.53
C MET A 34 -11.41 -13.32 -5.25
N THR A 35 -11.37 -13.19 -6.57
CA THR A 35 -10.25 -13.64 -7.40
C THR A 35 -9.17 -12.55 -7.46
N THR A 36 -7.91 -12.95 -7.33
CA THR A 36 -6.80 -12.01 -7.14
C THR A 36 -5.84 -11.91 -8.31
N HIS A 37 -6.02 -12.67 -9.40
CA HIS A 37 -5.12 -12.65 -10.55
C HIS A 37 -4.82 -11.22 -11.07
N ALA A 38 -3.61 -11.02 -11.60
CA ALA A 38 -3.25 -9.79 -12.30
C ALA A 38 -3.81 -9.81 -13.74
N ALA A 39 -3.69 -8.72 -14.48
CA ALA A 39 -4.15 -8.67 -15.86
C ALA A 39 -3.32 -9.55 -16.80
N ASP A 40 -2.02 -9.67 -16.53
CA ASP A 40 -1.01 -10.37 -17.33
C ASP A 40 -0.50 -11.67 -16.68
N ALA A 41 -1.02 -12.05 -15.50
CA ALA A 41 -0.59 -13.25 -14.78
C ALA A 41 -1.69 -13.87 -13.92
N LEU A 42 -1.71 -15.21 -13.85
CA LEU A 42 -2.60 -15.97 -12.95
C LEU A 42 -2.30 -15.70 -11.47
N SER A 43 -1.01 -15.58 -11.12
CA SER A 43 -0.57 -15.15 -9.79
C SER A 43 -0.26 -13.67 -9.82
N THR A 44 -0.93 -12.91 -8.97
CA THR A 44 -0.65 -11.48 -8.79
C THR A 44 0.58 -11.25 -7.93
N ASP A 45 1.12 -10.04 -8.02
CA ASP A 45 1.98 -9.46 -6.99
C ASP A 45 1.20 -8.43 -6.15
N SER A 46 1.84 -7.88 -5.12
CA SER A 46 1.21 -6.87 -4.25
C SER A 46 0.82 -5.58 -4.98
N ALA A 47 1.56 -5.17 -6.01
CA ALA A 47 1.29 -3.94 -6.74
C ALA A 47 0.01 -4.03 -7.57
N ALA A 48 -0.14 -5.10 -8.35
CA ALA A 48 -1.34 -5.30 -9.13
C ALA A 48 -2.58 -5.54 -8.24
N ALA A 49 -2.41 -6.29 -7.14
CA ALA A 49 -3.48 -6.54 -6.18
C ALA A 49 -3.93 -5.25 -5.46
N ALA A 50 -2.99 -4.45 -4.98
CA ALA A 50 -3.30 -3.20 -4.29
C ALA A 50 -3.89 -2.15 -5.24
N THR A 51 -3.45 -2.09 -6.50
CA THR A 51 -4.06 -1.23 -7.53
C THR A 51 -5.51 -1.60 -7.77
N ALA A 52 -5.82 -2.90 -7.87
CA ALA A 52 -7.19 -3.37 -8.01
C ALA A 52 -8.07 -3.02 -6.80
N LEU A 53 -7.53 -3.12 -5.58
CA LEU A 53 -8.25 -2.73 -4.36
C LEU A 53 -8.43 -1.20 -4.27
N ALA A 54 -7.43 -0.44 -4.69
CA ALA A 54 -7.42 1.01 -4.56
C ALA A 54 -8.30 1.70 -5.60
N GLY A 55 -8.21 1.30 -6.87
CA GLY A 55 -8.83 1.98 -8.01
C GLY A 55 -9.74 1.10 -8.87
N GLY A 56 -10.05 -0.13 -8.44
CA GLY A 56 -11.12 -0.93 -9.05
C GLY A 56 -10.85 -1.45 -10.46
N CYS A 57 -9.60 -1.46 -10.92
CA CYS A 57 -9.22 -2.05 -12.21
C CYS A 57 -8.08 -3.05 -12.07
N LYS A 58 -8.03 -4.05 -12.95
CA LYS A 58 -6.91 -4.99 -13.02
C LYS A 58 -5.69 -4.28 -13.59
N ALA A 59 -4.54 -4.54 -12.97
CA ALA A 59 -3.25 -3.98 -13.33
C ALA A 59 -2.27 -5.10 -13.75
N ASN A 60 -1.24 -4.72 -14.50
CA ASN A 60 -0.13 -5.61 -14.81
C ASN A 60 0.78 -5.78 -13.59
N VAL A 61 1.50 -6.90 -13.50
CA VAL A 61 2.44 -7.16 -12.39
C VAL A 61 3.43 -6.01 -12.24
N GLY A 62 3.56 -5.51 -11.00
CA GLY A 62 4.49 -4.43 -10.67
C GLY A 62 3.96 -3.02 -10.91
N ALA A 63 2.83 -2.82 -11.58
CA ALA A 63 2.23 -1.51 -11.78
C ALA A 63 1.45 -1.02 -10.55
N LEU A 64 1.61 0.27 -10.21
CA LEU A 64 0.95 0.94 -9.10
C LEU A 64 -0.01 2.00 -9.66
N GLY A 65 -1.29 1.95 -9.30
CA GLY A 65 -2.26 2.97 -9.68
C GLY A 65 -2.55 3.06 -11.18
N MET A 66 -2.21 2.02 -11.96
CA MET A 66 -2.39 2.00 -13.42
C MET A 66 -3.14 0.73 -13.83
N CYS A 67 -4.17 0.88 -14.65
CA CYS A 67 -4.89 -0.23 -15.25
C CYS A 67 -4.05 -0.90 -16.36
N ALA A 68 -4.44 -2.10 -16.76
CA ALA A 68 -3.70 -2.90 -17.75
C ALA A 68 -3.53 -2.21 -19.13
N ASP A 69 -4.46 -1.32 -19.48
CA ASP A 69 -4.44 -0.51 -20.71
C ASP A 69 -3.57 0.76 -20.59
N GLY A 70 -2.95 0.99 -19.43
CA GLY A 70 -2.14 2.17 -19.11
C GLY A 70 -2.94 3.33 -18.54
N THR A 71 -4.26 3.22 -18.40
CA THR A 71 -5.09 4.28 -17.80
C THR A 71 -4.71 4.47 -16.32
N LEU A 72 -4.52 5.72 -15.89
CA LEU A 72 -4.34 6.04 -14.48
C LEU A 72 -5.69 5.90 -13.78
N THR A 73 -5.80 4.99 -12.81
CA THR A 73 -7.06 4.81 -12.09
C THR A 73 -7.23 5.88 -11.01
N ILE A 74 -8.48 6.27 -10.73
CA ILE A 74 -8.76 7.13 -9.58
C ILE A 74 -8.88 6.24 -8.34
N SER A 75 -7.97 6.41 -7.40
CA SER A 75 -7.95 5.63 -6.17
C SER A 75 -9.02 6.09 -5.17
N ALA A 76 -9.37 5.21 -4.24
CA ALA A 76 -10.22 5.54 -3.10
C ALA A 76 -9.67 6.70 -2.26
N MET A 77 -8.34 6.85 -2.16
CA MET A 77 -7.71 7.96 -1.43
C MET A 77 -7.84 9.28 -2.19
N GLU A 78 -7.71 9.27 -3.51
CA GLU A 78 -7.94 10.47 -4.33
C GLU A 78 -9.39 10.93 -4.22
N LEU A 79 -10.35 9.99 -4.26
CA LEU A 79 -11.76 10.28 -4.01
C LEU A 79 -11.99 10.86 -2.61
N ALA A 80 -11.35 10.29 -1.58
CA ALA A 80 -11.44 10.78 -0.21
C ALA A 80 -10.86 12.20 -0.08
N ARG A 81 -9.72 12.50 -0.71
CA ARG A 81 -9.12 13.84 -0.72
C ARG A 81 -10.03 14.86 -1.40
N ARG A 82 -10.61 14.53 -2.55
CA ARG A 82 -11.59 15.39 -3.25
C ARG A 82 -12.83 15.70 -2.42
N ARG A 83 -13.16 14.82 -1.46
CA ARG A 83 -14.25 15.00 -0.49
C ARG A 83 -13.82 15.72 0.79
N GLY A 84 -12.60 16.25 0.86
CA GLY A 84 -12.08 16.96 2.03
C GLY A 84 -11.74 16.06 3.21
N MET A 85 -11.60 14.74 2.99
CA MET A 85 -11.23 13.80 4.05
C MET A 85 -9.72 13.83 4.32
N ARG A 86 -9.35 13.46 5.54
CA ARG A 86 -7.96 13.22 5.94
C ARG A 86 -7.53 11.82 5.47
N LEU A 87 -6.27 11.70 5.04
CA LEU A 87 -5.71 10.46 4.51
C LEU A 87 -4.62 9.92 5.44
N GLY A 88 -4.58 8.60 5.63
CA GLY A 88 -3.53 7.94 6.40
C GLY A 88 -3.09 6.63 5.75
N LEU A 89 -1.77 6.43 5.66
CA LEU A 89 -1.15 5.17 5.23
C LEU A 89 -0.28 4.66 6.39
N ILE A 90 -0.58 3.45 6.86
CA ILE A 90 0.11 2.81 7.98
C ILE A 90 0.51 1.40 7.56
N THR A 91 1.78 1.05 7.75
CA THR A 91 2.32 -0.27 7.41
C THR A 91 3.45 -0.65 8.36
N ASN A 92 3.66 -1.96 8.54
CA ASN A 92 4.87 -2.48 9.20
C ASN A 92 6.04 -2.69 8.22
N ALA A 93 5.80 -2.57 6.90
CA ALA A 93 6.82 -2.57 5.87
C ALA A 93 7.40 -1.17 5.65
N THR A 94 8.16 -0.98 4.57
CA THR A 94 8.56 0.37 4.14
C THR A 94 7.35 1.12 3.59
N ILE A 95 7.24 2.42 3.89
CA ILE A 95 6.06 3.18 3.47
C ILE A 95 5.93 3.20 1.94
N TYR A 96 7.03 3.19 1.19
CA TYR A 96 7.05 3.14 -0.28
C TYR A 96 6.86 1.73 -0.88
N ASP A 97 6.58 0.68 -0.09
CA ASP A 97 6.23 -0.62 -0.66
C ASP A 97 4.90 -0.54 -1.44
N ALA A 98 4.66 -1.50 -2.31
CA ALA A 98 3.55 -1.48 -3.25
C ALA A 98 2.16 -1.34 -2.60
N SER A 99 1.94 -2.03 -1.47
CA SER A 99 0.62 -2.06 -0.82
C SER A 99 0.11 -0.66 -0.43
N PRO A 100 0.88 0.16 0.33
CA PRO A 100 0.50 1.56 0.57
C PRO A 100 0.65 2.45 -0.68
N ALA A 101 1.69 2.26 -1.49
CA ALA A 101 1.96 3.14 -2.63
C ALA A 101 0.86 3.12 -3.71
N ALA A 102 0.25 1.96 -4.00
CA ALA A 102 -0.79 1.85 -5.02
C ALA A 102 -2.05 2.67 -4.72
N PHE A 103 -2.27 3.08 -3.47
CA PHE A 103 -3.41 3.92 -3.09
C PHE A 103 -3.19 5.40 -3.40
N VAL A 104 -1.96 5.85 -3.61
CA VAL A 104 -1.66 7.29 -3.70
C VAL A 104 -0.70 7.64 -4.82
N CYS A 105 -0.10 6.66 -5.50
CA CYS A 105 0.86 6.85 -6.58
C CYS A 105 0.44 6.13 -7.87
N HIS A 106 0.83 6.74 -8.98
CA HIS A 106 0.75 6.13 -10.31
C HIS A 106 2.16 5.94 -10.88
N VAL A 107 2.66 4.70 -10.86
CA VAL A 107 4.02 4.37 -11.29
C VAL A 107 4.02 3.02 -12.01
N PRO A 108 4.66 2.88 -13.19
CA PRO A 108 4.63 1.63 -13.95
C PRO A 108 5.43 0.50 -13.30
N ASN A 109 6.37 0.83 -12.40
CA ASN A 109 7.25 -0.14 -11.75
C ASN A 109 7.35 0.14 -10.25
N ARG A 110 6.86 -0.78 -9.43
CA ARG A 110 6.91 -0.75 -7.96
C ARG A 110 8.31 -0.68 -7.35
N ARG A 111 9.36 -0.90 -8.15
CA ARG A 111 10.77 -0.81 -7.70
C ARG A 111 11.36 0.57 -7.87
N ASP A 112 10.63 1.50 -8.48
CA ASP A 112 11.05 2.90 -8.60
C ASP A 112 10.71 3.68 -7.32
N TYR A 113 11.44 3.40 -6.25
CA TYR A 113 11.15 3.94 -4.91
C TYR A 113 11.26 5.45 -4.84
N ALA A 114 12.23 6.05 -5.56
CA ALA A 114 12.39 7.49 -5.60
C ALA A 114 11.16 8.15 -6.21
N ALA A 115 10.70 7.65 -7.38
CA ALA A 115 9.48 8.14 -8.00
C ALA A 115 8.25 7.95 -7.11
N ILE A 116 8.11 6.80 -6.44
CA ILE A 116 6.98 6.54 -5.53
C ILE A 116 6.94 7.58 -4.40
N ILE A 117 8.08 7.87 -3.77
CA ILE A 117 8.16 8.77 -2.62
C ILE A 117 7.88 10.21 -3.04
N GLU A 118 8.40 10.64 -4.19
CA GLU A 118 8.10 11.98 -4.73
C GLU A 118 6.61 12.14 -5.01
N ARG A 119 5.96 11.10 -5.54
CA ARG A 119 4.51 11.09 -5.81
C ARG A 119 3.64 11.18 -4.56
N TYR A 120 4.15 10.87 -3.37
CA TYR A 120 3.38 11.10 -2.14
C TYR A 120 3.05 12.58 -1.89
N LEU A 121 3.84 13.50 -2.43
CA LEU A 121 3.56 14.93 -2.33
C LEU A 121 2.33 15.34 -3.16
N ASP A 122 1.98 14.58 -4.20
CA ASP A 122 0.85 14.91 -5.08
C ASP A 122 -0.48 14.85 -4.31
N LEU A 123 -0.64 13.87 -3.42
CA LEU A 123 -1.84 13.71 -2.59
C LEU A 123 -1.66 14.17 -1.12
N ALA A 124 -0.40 14.38 -0.73
CA ALA A 124 0.06 14.79 0.59
C ALA A 124 -0.72 14.13 1.73
N PRO A 125 -0.60 12.80 1.95
CA PRO A 125 -1.32 12.13 3.02
C PRO A 125 -1.04 12.76 4.38
N ASP A 126 -2.06 12.89 5.23
CA ASP A 126 -1.95 13.54 6.53
C ASP A 126 -1.15 12.69 7.54
N VAL A 127 -1.15 11.36 7.35
CA VAL A 127 -0.35 10.43 8.16
C VAL A 127 0.36 9.44 7.24
N LEU A 128 1.69 9.38 7.38
CA LEU A 128 2.54 8.33 6.81
C LEU A 128 3.30 7.65 7.96
N LEU A 129 3.01 6.37 8.21
CA LEU A 129 3.66 5.60 9.27
C LEU A 129 4.14 4.24 8.76
N GLY A 130 5.45 4.03 8.80
CA GLY A 130 6.10 2.78 8.40
C GLY A 130 7.62 2.89 8.45
N GLY A 131 8.30 1.91 7.87
CA GLY A 131 9.75 1.93 7.67
C GLY A 131 10.18 2.67 6.41
N GLY A 132 11.46 2.54 6.04
CA GLY A 132 11.97 3.03 4.75
C GLY A 132 12.62 4.40 4.77
N LYS A 133 13.05 4.89 5.95
CA LYS A 133 13.76 6.17 6.11
C LYS A 133 14.93 6.34 5.14
N ASP A 134 15.58 5.24 4.75
CA ASP A 134 16.72 5.22 3.83
C ASP A 134 16.44 5.85 2.46
N GLN A 135 15.19 5.80 1.99
CA GLN A 135 14.79 6.39 0.70
C GLN A 135 14.26 7.82 0.81
N PHE A 136 14.19 8.39 2.02
CA PHE A 136 13.72 9.76 2.27
C PHE A 136 14.87 10.75 2.50
N LEU A 137 16.07 10.25 2.82
CA LEU A 137 17.23 11.09 3.11
C LEU A 137 17.99 11.43 1.82
N PRO A 138 18.53 12.65 1.69
CA PRO A 138 19.36 13.00 0.54
C PRO A 138 20.65 12.19 0.50
N LYS A 139 21.25 12.10 -0.68
CA LYS A 139 22.54 11.47 -0.90
C LYS A 139 23.60 12.03 0.06
N GLY A 140 24.49 11.16 0.51
CA GLY A 140 25.58 11.52 1.43
C GLY A 140 25.19 11.58 2.91
N LYS A 141 23.90 11.49 3.26
CA LYS A 141 23.50 11.26 4.66
C LYS A 141 23.73 9.80 5.06
N PRO A 142 24.23 9.53 6.29
CA PRO A 142 24.36 8.16 6.78
C PRO A 142 23.04 7.40 6.72
N GLY A 143 23.07 6.21 6.11
CA GLY A 143 21.89 5.36 5.94
C GLY A 143 20.98 5.72 4.77
N SER A 144 21.32 6.73 3.96
CA SER A 144 20.59 7.01 2.72
C SER A 144 20.88 5.96 1.64
N ARG A 145 19.84 5.62 0.86
CA ARG A 145 19.93 4.83 -0.37
C ARG A 145 19.47 5.60 -1.60
N ARG A 146 19.21 6.91 -1.48
CA ARG A 146 18.93 7.78 -2.64
C ARG A 146 20.21 8.06 -3.42
N SER A 147 20.03 8.31 -4.72
CA SER A 147 21.12 8.68 -5.64
C SER A 147 21.22 10.19 -5.91
N ASP A 148 20.28 10.98 -5.38
CA ASP A 148 20.14 12.43 -5.56
C ASP A 148 20.16 13.18 -4.21
N ASP A 149 20.25 14.51 -4.27
CA ASP A 149 20.38 15.36 -3.08
C ASP A 149 19.00 15.80 -2.50
N VAL A 150 17.93 15.09 -2.85
CA VAL A 150 16.56 15.45 -2.43
C VAL A 150 16.30 15.00 -0.99
N ASP A 151 15.93 15.94 -0.12
CA ASP A 151 15.48 15.67 1.24
C ASP A 151 13.95 15.60 1.29
N MET A 152 13.42 14.37 1.24
CA MET A 152 11.99 14.15 1.27
C MET A 152 11.40 14.37 2.65
N VAL A 153 12.18 14.23 3.74
CA VAL A 153 11.68 14.54 5.09
C VAL A 153 11.35 16.04 5.16
N ALA A 154 12.29 16.89 4.76
CA ALA A 154 12.09 18.33 4.72
C ALA A 154 10.94 18.74 3.78
N ALA A 155 10.71 17.98 2.69
CA ALA A 155 9.62 18.26 1.76
C ALA A 155 8.21 18.11 2.39
N PHE A 156 8.05 17.30 3.43
CA PHE A 156 6.78 17.08 4.16
C PHE A 156 6.56 18.04 5.35
N GLU A 157 7.55 18.85 5.74
CA GLU A 157 7.47 19.75 6.91
C GLU A 157 6.81 21.12 6.63
N LYS A 158 6.16 21.30 5.48
CA LYS A 158 5.61 22.59 5.03
C LYS A 158 4.35 23.05 5.78
#